data_AF-E0S788-F1
#
_entry.id   AF-E0S788-F1
#
_cell.length_a   1.000
_cell.length_b   1.000
_cell.length_c   1.000
_cell.angle_alpha   90.00
_cell.angle_beta   90.00
_cell.angle_gamma   90.00
#
_symmetry.space_group_name_H-M   'P 1'
#
loop_
_entity.id
_entity.type
_entity.pdbx_description
1 polymer ?
#
loop_
_entity_poly.entity_id
_entity_poly.type
_entity_poly.pdbx_seq_one_letter_code
_entity_poly.pdbx_strand_id
1 'polypeptide(L)'
;MFSFKERMKTFASWPENYGVATPEGLSIAGFICLSTEENNLTVECVYCNKTLECWERTDMPAKEHYLHMNSCPLFNVNRLESRVKMFNGWSLKEAKALARMGFVKYNLGESDFIFCYKCGSINRSHLCERKRGHPYSLEKRGSVFFYDLIEGIYNKELVKLTEYNVYIPQHTKEFLKEVTGGCLGSVFRSVEDVIEEYMGNKLFEIDKAMSHDIERALDEVVAGIGKKSLG
;
A
#
# COMPACT_ATOMS: atom_id res chain seq x y z
N MET A 1 7.74 16.84 3.46
CA MET A 1 8.65 15.68 3.53
C MET A 1 8.43 14.88 2.27
N PHE A 2 9.51 14.56 1.55
CA PHE A 2 9.45 13.91 0.23
C PHE A 2 8.83 12.51 0.32
N SER A 3 7.86 12.22 -0.53
CA SER A 3 7.33 10.87 -0.81
C SER A 3 8.37 9.99 -1.51
N PHE A 4 8.19 8.67 -1.52
CA PHE A 4 9.05 7.74 -2.28
C PHE A 4 9.16 8.16 -3.75
N LYS A 5 8.04 8.49 -4.40
CA LYS A 5 8.03 8.97 -5.78
C LYS A 5 8.83 10.27 -5.98
N GLU A 6 8.77 11.22 -5.05
CA GLU A 6 9.59 12.43 -5.12
C GLU A 6 11.07 12.14 -4.83
N ARG A 7 11.38 11.22 -3.91
CA ARG A 7 12.76 10.79 -3.65
C ARG A 7 13.38 10.12 -4.86
N MET A 8 12.65 9.23 -5.53
CA MET A 8 13.08 8.59 -6.79
C MET A 8 13.51 9.60 -7.84
N LYS A 9 12.75 10.70 -8.01
CA LYS A 9 13.08 11.75 -8.99
C LYS A 9 14.46 12.39 -8.75
N THR A 10 14.94 12.44 -7.50
CA THR A 10 16.25 13.02 -7.18
C THR A 10 17.42 12.18 -7.72
N PHE A 11 17.20 10.88 -7.96
CA PHE A 11 18.21 9.95 -8.45
C PHE A 11 18.28 9.87 -9.98
N ALA A 12 17.74 10.85 -10.72
CA ALA A 12 17.72 10.85 -12.18
C ALA A 12 19.12 10.73 -12.84
N SER A 13 20.18 11.15 -12.14
CA SER A 13 21.57 11.07 -12.59
C SER A 13 22.40 10.03 -11.83
N TRP A 14 21.76 9.19 -11.01
CA TRP A 14 22.46 8.13 -10.29
C TRP A 14 23.00 7.08 -11.29
N PRO A 15 24.23 6.57 -11.13
CA PRO A 15 24.80 5.65 -12.10
C PRO A 15 23.93 4.40 -12.28
N GLU A 16 23.60 4.09 -13.54
CA GLU A 16 22.92 2.84 -13.86
C GLU A 16 23.78 1.64 -13.48
N ASN A 17 23.16 0.59 -12.95
CA ASN A 17 23.85 -0.65 -12.56
C ASN A 17 25.02 -0.42 -11.58
N TYR A 18 24.91 0.58 -10.69
CA TYR A 18 25.92 0.84 -9.67
C TYR A 18 26.17 -0.36 -8.75
N GLY A 19 25.13 -1.14 -8.43
CA GLY A 19 25.21 -2.32 -7.59
C GLY A 19 23.94 -2.49 -6.77
N VAL A 20 24.08 -2.83 -5.50
CA VAL A 20 22.96 -3.05 -4.57
C VAL A 20 22.27 -1.74 -4.17
N ALA A 21 23.02 -0.62 -4.14
CA ALA A 21 22.49 0.72 -3.88
C ALA A 21 21.79 1.30 -5.13
N THR A 22 20.62 0.73 -5.47
CA THR A 22 19.77 1.23 -6.56
C THR A 22 18.97 2.47 -6.12
N PRO A 23 18.54 3.34 -7.06
CA PRO A 23 17.64 4.46 -6.76
C PRO A 23 16.41 4.08 -5.92
N GLU A 24 15.83 2.91 -6.18
CA GLU A 24 14.68 2.37 -5.45
C GLU A 24 15.06 2.01 -4.02
N GLY A 25 16.18 1.31 -3.84
CA GLY A 25 16.70 0.92 -2.54
C GLY A 25 17.05 2.14 -1.67
N LEU A 26 17.69 3.14 -2.26
CA LEU A 26 18.03 4.39 -1.59
C LEU A 26 16.76 5.17 -1.23
N SER A 27 15.83 5.30 -2.18
CA SER A 27 14.56 5.99 -1.96
C SER A 27 13.73 5.30 -0.88
N ILE A 28 13.63 3.97 -0.86
CA ILE A 28 12.86 3.25 0.16
C ILE A 28 13.54 3.27 1.54
N ALA A 29 14.86 3.39 1.59
CA ALA A 29 15.62 3.62 2.82
C ALA A 29 15.54 5.08 3.32
N GLY A 30 14.78 5.93 2.62
CA GLY A 30 14.46 7.30 3.03
C GLY A 30 15.42 8.36 2.49
N PHE A 31 16.28 8.03 1.53
CA PHE A 31 17.27 8.94 0.97
C PHE A 31 16.75 9.77 -0.21
N ILE A 32 17.29 10.97 -0.35
CA ILE A 32 17.33 11.77 -1.59
C ILE A 32 18.76 11.87 -2.07
N CYS A 33 18.96 12.01 -3.38
CA CYS A 33 20.26 12.29 -3.97
C CYS A 33 20.58 13.78 -3.83
N LEU A 34 21.78 14.09 -3.35
CA LEU A 34 22.30 15.46 -3.29
C LEU A 34 23.34 15.73 -4.38
N SER A 35 24.16 14.73 -4.74
CA SER A 35 25.19 14.84 -5.76
C SER A 35 25.44 13.49 -6.43
N THR A 36 25.78 13.53 -7.73
CA THR A 36 26.12 12.38 -8.57
C THR A 36 27.45 12.56 -9.28
N GLU A 37 28.34 13.41 -8.77
CA GLU A 37 29.68 13.59 -9.36
C GLU A 37 30.46 12.28 -9.28
N GLU A 38 31.32 11.99 -10.26
CA GLU A 38 32.00 10.68 -10.43
C GLU A 38 32.71 10.14 -9.17
N ASN A 39 33.10 11.02 -8.24
CA ASN A 39 33.73 10.68 -6.97
C ASN A 39 32.93 11.11 -5.73
N ASN A 40 31.70 11.60 -5.90
CA ASN A 40 30.89 12.14 -4.82
C ASN A 40 29.40 11.81 -5.00
N LEU A 41 29.09 10.52 -4.88
CA LEU A 41 27.71 10.04 -4.76
C LEU A 41 27.20 10.30 -3.34
N THR A 42 26.54 11.44 -3.15
CA THR A 42 26.03 11.85 -1.85
C THR A 42 24.52 11.72 -1.78
N VAL A 43 24.04 11.11 -0.70
CA VAL A 43 22.61 11.01 -0.38
C VAL A 43 22.32 11.50 1.03
N GLU A 44 21.10 12.00 1.26
CA GLU A 44 20.65 12.46 2.59
C GLU A 44 19.30 11.88 2.96
N CYS A 45 19.17 11.39 4.19
CA CYS A 45 17.90 10.87 4.67
C CYS A 45 16.96 12.01 5.08
N VAL A 46 15.75 12.04 4.53
CA VAL A 46 14.76 13.07 4.85
C VAL A 46 14.20 12.96 6.28
N TYR A 47 14.35 11.83 6.97
CA TYR A 47 13.82 11.58 8.32
C TYR A 47 14.78 11.93 9.45
N CYS A 48 16.09 11.88 9.19
CA CYS A 48 17.12 12.07 10.21
C CYS A 48 18.24 13.02 9.78
N ASN A 49 18.21 13.51 8.53
CA ASN A 49 19.22 14.38 7.91
C ASN A 49 20.62 13.78 7.91
N LYS A 50 20.76 12.45 8.01
CA LYS A 50 22.05 11.78 7.87
C LYS A 50 22.45 11.77 6.40
N THR A 51 23.58 12.40 6.11
CA THR A 51 24.27 12.33 4.84
C THR A 51 25.21 11.12 4.81
N LEU A 52 25.22 10.39 3.70
CA LEU A 52 26.13 9.29 3.38
C LEU A 52 26.73 9.48 1.99
N GLU A 53 28.02 9.18 1.89
CA GLU A 53 28.85 9.26 0.68
C GLU A 53 29.75 8.03 0.60
N CYS A 54 30.59 7.93 -0.44
CA CYS A 54 31.55 6.82 -0.63
C CYS A 54 30.89 5.44 -0.68
N TRP A 55 29.75 5.32 -1.36
CA TRP A 55 29.03 4.06 -1.52
C TRP A 55 29.90 3.01 -2.24
N GLU A 56 29.78 1.75 -1.82
CA GLU A 56 30.33 0.59 -2.51
C GLU A 56 29.24 -0.18 -3.24
N ARG A 57 29.62 -0.97 -4.25
CA ARG A 57 28.66 -1.75 -5.05
C ARG A 57 27.86 -2.76 -4.23
N THR A 58 28.39 -3.17 -3.07
CA THR A 58 27.80 -4.16 -2.16
C THR A 58 26.98 -3.54 -1.02
N ASP A 59 26.96 -2.22 -0.91
CA ASP A 59 26.30 -1.54 0.20
C ASP A 59 24.79 -1.66 0.10
N MET A 60 24.18 -2.10 1.21
CA MET A 60 22.73 -2.19 1.33
C MET A 60 22.22 -0.89 1.96
N PRO A 61 21.39 -0.09 1.26
CA PRO A 61 20.98 1.23 1.73
C PRO A 61 20.43 1.29 3.16
N ALA A 62 19.52 0.37 3.52
CA ALA A 62 18.94 0.32 4.85
C ALA A 62 19.97 -0.09 5.92
N LYS A 63 20.90 -0.98 5.58
CA LYS A 63 21.96 -1.44 6.49
C LYS A 63 22.94 -0.30 6.77
N GLU A 64 23.45 0.36 5.75
CA GLU A 64 24.37 1.50 5.91
C GLU A 64 23.70 2.63 6.69
N HIS A 65 22.45 2.94 6.36
CA HIS A 65 21.68 3.92 7.12
C HIS A 65 21.55 3.54 8.60
N TYR A 66 21.27 2.27 8.92
CA TYR A 66 21.18 1.83 10.31
C TYR A 66 22.54 1.89 11.02
N LEU A 67 23.62 1.44 10.38
CA LEU A 67 24.97 1.45 10.95
C LEU A 67 25.44 2.86 11.28
N HIS A 68 25.13 3.83 10.42
CA HIS A 68 25.56 5.22 10.58
C HIS A 68 24.58 6.11 11.36
N MET A 69 23.30 5.74 11.45
CA MET A 69 22.26 6.50 12.17
C MET A 69 21.13 5.60 12.70
N ASN A 70 21.46 4.73 13.65
CA ASN A 70 20.50 3.81 14.27
C ASN A 70 19.34 4.49 15.04
N SER A 71 19.44 5.79 15.32
CA SER A 71 18.41 6.58 16.01
C SER A 71 17.34 7.14 15.06
N CYS A 72 17.50 6.94 13.75
CA CYS A 72 16.54 7.38 12.74
C CYS A 72 15.13 6.80 13.03
N PRO A 73 14.05 7.59 12.83
CA PRO A 73 12.68 7.11 13.03
C PRO A 73 12.34 5.82 12.29
N LEU A 74 12.93 5.58 11.11
CA LEU A 74 12.68 4.39 10.29
C LEU A 74 13.02 3.09 11.02
N PHE A 75 14.12 3.06 11.78
CA PHE A 75 14.57 1.87 12.53
C PHE A 75 13.94 1.77 13.92
N ASN A 76 13.15 2.76 14.31
CA ASN A 76 12.58 2.89 15.65
C ASN A 76 11.05 3.03 15.63
N VAL A 77 10.37 2.53 14.59
CA VAL A 77 8.90 2.59 14.49
C VAL A 77 8.18 1.79 15.58
N ASN A 78 8.88 0.93 16.33
CA ASN A 78 8.37 0.32 17.55
C ASN A 78 8.16 1.35 18.70
N ARG A 79 8.83 2.50 18.67
CA ARG A 79 8.69 3.62 19.62
C ARG A 79 7.60 4.59 19.17
N LEU A 80 6.82 5.11 20.12
CA LEU A 80 5.72 6.02 19.82
C LEU A 80 6.23 7.34 19.23
N GLU A 81 7.31 7.89 19.80
CA GLU A 81 7.88 9.17 19.40
C GLU A 81 8.33 9.16 17.94
N SER A 82 8.98 8.07 17.52
CA SER A 82 9.42 7.88 16.13
C SER A 82 8.25 7.89 15.16
N ARG A 83 7.18 7.14 15.47
CA ARG A 83 5.97 7.13 14.62
C ARG A 83 5.35 8.51 14.52
N VAL A 84 5.24 9.24 15.63
CA VAL A 84 4.71 10.62 15.65
C VAL A 84 5.54 11.54 14.75
N LYS A 85 6.88 11.45 14.78
CA LYS A 85 7.76 12.25 13.90
C LYS A 85 7.52 12.00 12.41
N MET A 86 7.07 10.79 12.04
CA MET A 86 6.78 10.46 10.63
C MET A 86 5.50 11.14 10.11
N PHE A 87 4.59 11.58 10.98
CA PHE A 87 3.40 12.36 10.60
C PHE A 87 3.71 13.84 10.34
N ASN A 88 4.79 14.13 9.62
CA ASN A 88 5.17 15.50 9.29
C ASN A 88 4.03 16.22 8.54
N GLY A 89 3.72 17.45 8.98
CA GLY A 89 2.64 18.29 8.45
C GLY A 89 1.25 18.03 9.04
N TRP A 90 1.11 17.07 9.97
CA TRP A 90 -0.16 16.80 10.66
C TRP A 90 -0.19 17.43 12.05
N SER A 91 -1.39 17.63 12.61
CA SER A 91 -1.51 18.07 14.00
C SER A 91 -0.96 17.02 14.97
N LEU A 92 -0.33 17.47 16.05
CA LEU A 92 0.22 16.58 17.06
C LEU A 92 -0.84 15.65 17.67
N LYS A 93 -2.08 16.12 17.78
CA LYS A 93 -3.21 15.36 18.33
C LYS A 93 -3.55 14.17 17.43
N GLU A 94 -3.72 14.40 16.14
CA GLU A 94 -4.04 13.36 15.15
C GLU A 94 -2.89 12.38 14.99
N ALA A 95 -1.66 12.90 14.87
CA ALA A 95 -0.45 12.09 14.76
C ALA A 95 -0.31 11.13 15.96
N LYS A 96 -0.49 11.63 17.20
CA LYS A 96 -0.44 10.80 18.41
C LYS A 96 -1.57 9.77 18.46
N ALA A 97 -2.77 10.08 18.00
CA ALA A 97 -3.88 9.15 17.98
C ALA A 97 -3.57 7.94 17.08
N LEU A 98 -3.21 8.20 15.83
CA LEU A 98 -2.86 7.15 14.85
C LEU A 98 -1.60 6.38 15.26
N ALA A 99 -0.56 7.08 15.74
CA ALA A 99 0.67 6.45 16.19
C ALA A 99 0.43 5.49 17.37
N ARG A 100 -0.47 5.80 18.31
CA ARG A 100 -0.82 4.89 19.41
C ARG A 100 -1.49 3.60 18.92
N MET A 101 -2.28 3.69 17.87
CA MET A 101 -2.91 2.55 17.20
C MET A 101 -1.91 1.73 16.35
N GLY A 102 -0.64 2.18 16.25
CA GLY A 102 0.40 1.48 15.51
C GLY A 102 0.52 1.90 14.05
N PHE A 103 -0.03 3.05 13.67
CA PHE A 103 0.13 3.58 12.32
C PHE A 103 1.41 4.40 12.17
N VAL A 104 1.96 4.38 10.97
CA VAL A 104 3.02 5.28 10.49
C VAL A 104 2.54 5.96 9.22
N LYS A 105 2.98 7.20 9.00
CA LYS A 105 2.84 7.89 7.72
C LYS A 105 4.13 7.70 6.92
N TYR A 106 4.03 7.09 5.75
CA TYR A 106 5.16 6.84 4.88
C TYR A 106 4.71 6.93 3.43
N ASN A 107 4.75 8.15 2.89
CA ASN A 107 4.15 8.48 1.60
C ASN A 107 4.90 7.78 0.46
N LEU A 108 4.21 6.88 -0.24
CA LEU A 108 4.75 6.18 -1.41
C LEU A 108 4.52 6.97 -2.72
N GLY A 109 3.44 7.76 -2.77
CA GLY A 109 3.10 8.63 -3.91
C GLY A 109 2.67 10.02 -3.44
N GLU A 110 1.85 10.68 -4.26
CA GLU A 110 1.44 12.09 -4.08
C GLU A 110 0.48 12.30 -2.89
N SER A 111 -0.13 11.23 -2.37
CA SER A 111 -1.09 11.27 -1.26
C SER A 111 -0.50 10.68 0.01
N ASP A 112 -1.06 11.10 1.15
CA ASP A 112 -0.67 10.56 2.44
C ASP A 112 -0.96 9.07 2.52
N PHE A 113 0.09 8.27 2.71
CA PHE A 113 0.00 6.82 2.81
C PHE A 113 0.30 6.40 4.25
N ILE A 114 -0.72 5.84 4.90
CA ILE A 114 -0.70 5.51 6.33
C ILE A 114 -1.09 4.04 6.50
N PHE A 115 -0.29 3.29 7.25
CA PHE A 115 -0.51 1.87 7.48
C PHE A 115 0.06 1.43 8.82
N CYS A 116 -0.41 0.29 9.31
CA CYS A 116 0.11 -0.33 10.52
C CYS A 116 1.54 -0.83 10.29
N TYR A 117 2.52 -0.30 11.04
CA TYR A 117 3.94 -0.63 10.82
C TYR A 117 4.25 -2.13 11.02
N LYS A 118 3.39 -2.86 11.75
CA LYS A 118 3.59 -4.28 12.04
C LYS A 118 3.16 -5.20 10.91
N CYS A 119 2.00 -4.95 10.33
CA CYS A 119 1.34 -5.88 9.40
C CYS A 119 1.04 -5.29 8.02
N GLY A 120 1.24 -3.98 7.82
CA GLY A 120 0.95 -3.32 6.55
C GLY A 120 -0.52 -2.95 6.33
N SER A 121 -1.43 -3.23 7.27
CA SER A 121 -2.85 -2.90 7.13
C SER A 121 -3.07 -1.38 7.00
N ILE A 122 -3.77 -0.98 5.94
CA ILE A 122 -4.20 0.41 5.69
C ILE A 122 -5.55 0.74 6.36
N ASN A 123 -6.27 -0.27 6.86
CA ASN A 123 -7.56 -0.08 7.51
C ASN A 123 -7.36 0.60 8.87
N ARG A 124 -7.83 1.84 9.02
CA ARG A 124 -7.68 2.64 10.25
C ARG A 124 -8.39 2.06 11.47
N SER A 125 -9.37 1.18 11.27
CA SER A 125 -10.08 0.48 12.34
C SER A 125 -9.46 -0.89 12.67
N HIS A 126 -8.35 -1.26 12.03
CA HIS A 126 -7.69 -2.54 12.26
C HIS A 126 -7.12 -2.65 13.68
N LEU A 127 -7.44 -3.77 14.35
CA LEU A 127 -6.78 -4.20 15.57
C LEU A 127 -5.66 -5.19 15.23
N CYS A 128 -4.42 -4.77 15.39
CA CYS A 128 -3.28 -5.58 15.00
C CYS A 128 -2.99 -6.69 16.00
N GLU A 129 -3.24 -7.93 15.59
CA GLU A 129 -2.96 -9.15 16.37
C GLU A 129 -1.46 -9.47 16.46
N ARG A 130 -0.62 -8.85 15.62
CA ARG A 130 0.83 -9.03 15.73
C ARG A 130 1.33 -8.48 17.06
N LYS A 131 2.17 -9.28 17.73
CA LYS A 131 2.86 -8.91 18.98
C LYS A 131 3.60 -7.57 18.84
N ARG A 132 3.99 -6.98 19.97
CA ARG A 132 4.76 -5.73 19.97
C ARG A 132 5.98 -5.88 19.04
N GLY A 133 6.10 -4.99 18.06
CA GLY A 133 7.20 -5.04 17.11
C GLY A 133 8.52 -4.93 17.85
N HIS A 134 9.46 -5.83 17.54
CA HIS A 134 10.81 -5.75 18.09
C HIS A 134 11.54 -4.51 17.53
N PRO A 135 12.62 -4.06 18.20
CA PRO A 135 13.53 -3.07 17.59
C PRO A 135 14.10 -3.60 16.27
N TYR A 136 14.41 -2.71 15.33
CA TYR A 136 15.13 -3.10 14.12
C TYR A 136 16.47 -3.79 14.48
N SER A 137 16.84 -4.83 13.73
CA SER A 137 18.03 -5.63 13.97
C SER A 137 18.50 -6.27 12.67
N LEU A 138 19.78 -6.14 12.36
CA LEU A 138 20.38 -6.73 11.17
C LEU A 138 20.33 -8.27 11.17
N GLU A 139 20.29 -8.89 12.35
CA GLU A 139 20.26 -10.35 12.53
C GLU A 139 18.86 -10.96 12.47
N LYS A 140 17.80 -10.16 12.68
CA LYS A 140 16.42 -10.67 12.80
C LYS A 140 15.57 -10.13 11.67
N ARG A 141 15.35 -10.97 10.67
CA ARG A 141 14.49 -10.67 9.51
C ARG A 141 13.07 -11.19 9.71
N GLY A 142 12.10 -10.53 9.08
CA GLY A 142 10.74 -11.04 8.91
C GLY A 142 9.93 -11.11 10.21
N SER A 143 9.24 -10.02 10.55
CA SER A 143 8.09 -10.05 11.49
C SER A 143 7.33 -8.72 11.56
N VAL A 144 8.01 -7.62 11.22
CA VAL A 144 7.48 -6.25 11.21
C VAL A 144 7.50 -5.74 9.78
N PHE A 145 6.32 -5.59 9.19
CA PHE A 145 6.13 -5.17 7.80
C PHE A 145 6.94 -3.93 7.41
N PHE A 146 7.04 -2.94 8.30
CA PHE A 146 7.79 -1.72 8.00
C PHE A 146 9.28 -1.95 7.79
N TYR A 147 9.89 -2.91 8.50
CA TYR A 147 11.30 -3.23 8.31
C TYR A 147 11.52 -3.97 7.00
N ASP A 148 10.65 -4.92 6.68
CA ASP A 148 10.63 -5.60 5.38
C ASP A 148 10.51 -4.59 4.21
N LEU A 149 9.69 -3.54 4.41
CA LEU A 149 9.53 -2.44 3.45
C LEU A 149 10.82 -1.63 3.25
N ILE A 150 11.44 -1.11 4.31
CA ILE A 150 12.64 -0.26 4.18
C ILE A 150 13.89 -1.07 3.79
N GLU A 151 13.91 -2.38 4.05
CA GLU A 151 14.93 -3.31 3.54
C GLU A 151 14.77 -3.62 2.05
N GLY A 152 13.70 -3.13 1.43
CA GLY A 152 13.49 -3.19 -0.01
C GLY A 152 12.92 -4.51 -0.52
N ILE A 153 12.30 -5.32 0.35
CA ILE A 153 11.66 -6.58 -0.04
C ILE A 153 10.59 -6.36 -1.12
N TYR A 154 9.94 -5.19 -1.11
CA TYR A 154 8.87 -4.82 -2.03
C TYR A 154 9.30 -3.85 -3.15
N ASN A 155 10.60 -3.62 -3.35
CA ASN A 155 11.05 -2.59 -4.30
C ASN A 155 10.55 -2.82 -5.72
N LYS A 156 10.54 -4.08 -6.18
CA LYS A 156 10.08 -4.42 -7.53
C LYS A 156 8.59 -4.09 -7.72
N GLU A 157 7.78 -4.37 -6.71
CA GLU A 157 6.34 -4.08 -6.69
C GLU A 157 6.08 -2.57 -6.61
N LEU A 158 6.86 -1.85 -5.80
CA LEU A 158 6.74 -0.39 -5.66
C LEU A 158 7.11 0.33 -6.95
N VAL A 159 8.18 -0.08 -7.64
CA VAL A 159 8.55 0.45 -8.96
C VAL A 159 7.39 0.30 -9.93
N LYS A 160 6.83 -0.91 -10.04
CA LYS A 160 5.67 -1.17 -10.89
C LYS A 160 4.51 -0.23 -10.54
N LEU A 161 4.21 -0.02 -9.26
CA LEU A 161 3.15 0.90 -8.83
C LEU A 161 3.43 2.37 -9.16
N THR A 162 4.70 2.79 -9.24
CA THR A 162 5.09 4.17 -9.57
C THR A 162 5.27 4.44 -11.06
N GLU A 163 5.69 3.43 -11.84
CA GLU A 163 5.90 3.51 -13.29
C GLU A 163 4.61 3.27 -14.06
N TYR A 164 3.90 2.20 -13.70
CA TYR A 164 2.52 2.00 -14.13
C TYR A 164 1.67 2.90 -13.26
N ASN A 165 1.52 4.16 -13.70
CA ASN A 165 0.37 4.96 -13.36
C ASN A 165 -0.83 4.09 -13.78
N VAL A 166 -1.33 3.21 -12.90
CA VAL A 166 -2.50 2.38 -13.20
C VAL A 166 -3.63 3.39 -13.31
N TYR A 167 -3.77 3.93 -14.50
CA TYR A 167 -4.93 4.66 -14.92
C TYR A 167 -6.03 3.61 -14.90
N ILE A 168 -6.69 3.53 -13.75
CA ILE A 168 -7.96 2.86 -13.64
C ILE A 168 -8.95 3.91 -14.14
N PRO A 169 -9.52 3.73 -15.36
CA PRO A 169 -10.55 4.64 -15.85
C PRO A 169 -11.63 4.83 -14.79
N GLN A 170 -12.26 6.00 -14.76
CA GLN A 170 -13.27 6.31 -13.75
C GLN A 170 -14.40 5.26 -13.72
N HIS A 171 -14.83 4.79 -14.89
CA HIS A 171 -15.82 3.71 -15.01
C HIS A 171 -15.34 2.40 -14.37
N THR A 172 -14.04 2.07 -14.47
CA THR A 172 -13.47 0.88 -13.84
C THR A 172 -13.39 1.04 -12.33
N LYS A 173 -13.15 2.26 -11.81
CA LYS A 173 -13.20 2.53 -10.36
C LYS A 173 -14.62 2.40 -9.81
N GLU A 174 -15.60 2.91 -10.54
CA GLU A 174 -17.02 2.82 -10.18
C GLU A 174 -17.51 1.39 -10.21
N PHE A 175 -17.19 0.66 -11.27
CA PHE A 175 -17.44 -0.78 -11.39
C PHE A 175 -16.80 -1.55 -10.24
N LEU A 176 -15.50 -1.34 -9.96
CA LEU A 176 -14.83 -2.01 -8.85
C LEU A 176 -15.48 -1.68 -7.50
N LYS A 177 -15.94 -0.44 -7.30
CA LYS A 177 -16.64 -0.04 -6.06
C LYS A 177 -18.00 -0.73 -5.93
N GLU A 178 -18.73 -0.89 -7.04
CA GLU A 178 -20.01 -1.60 -7.10
C GLU A 178 -19.83 -3.10 -6.83
N VAL A 179 -18.89 -3.74 -7.53
CA VAL A 179 -18.59 -5.18 -7.41
C VAL A 179 -18.03 -5.52 -6.03
N THR A 180 -17.18 -4.66 -5.46
CA THR A 180 -16.61 -4.89 -4.11
C THR A 180 -17.55 -4.46 -2.98
N GLY A 181 -18.72 -3.87 -3.28
CA GLY A 181 -19.64 -3.31 -2.28
C GLY A 181 -19.00 -2.22 -1.40
N GLY A 182 -17.98 -1.52 -1.89
CA GLY A 182 -17.15 -0.59 -1.11
C GLY A 182 -16.27 -1.26 -0.04
N CYS A 183 -16.23 -2.59 0.02
CA CYS A 183 -15.45 -3.36 0.97
C CYS A 183 -14.08 -3.71 0.34
N LEU A 184 -13.10 -2.81 0.48
CA LEU A 184 -11.66 -3.18 0.46
C LEU A 184 -11.29 -4.02 1.71
N GLY A 185 -12.20 -4.89 2.17
CA GLY A 185 -12.25 -5.47 3.51
C GLY A 185 -11.81 -6.93 3.62
N SER A 186 -11.43 -7.59 2.52
CA SER A 186 -10.96 -8.98 2.56
C SER A 186 -9.65 -9.10 1.78
N VAL A 187 -8.54 -9.02 2.51
CA VAL A 187 -7.17 -9.22 1.99
C VAL A 187 -6.94 -10.67 1.48
N PHE A 188 -7.92 -11.57 1.63
CA PHE A 188 -7.81 -12.99 1.26
C PHE A 188 -8.53 -13.39 -0.03
N ARG A 189 -9.16 -12.46 -0.74
CA ARG A 189 -9.85 -12.75 -2.00
C ARG A 189 -9.19 -12.01 -3.14
N SER A 190 -8.93 -12.73 -4.23
CA SER A 190 -8.45 -12.15 -5.47
C SER A 190 -9.52 -11.25 -6.09
N VAL A 191 -9.13 -10.34 -6.99
CA VAL A 191 -10.10 -9.55 -7.77
C VAL A 191 -11.03 -10.48 -8.58
N GLU A 192 -10.52 -11.63 -9.02
CA GLU A 192 -11.26 -12.66 -9.73
C GLU A 192 -12.36 -13.26 -8.84
N ASP A 193 -12.04 -13.67 -7.61
CA ASP A 193 -13.01 -14.26 -6.66
C ASP A 193 -14.20 -13.32 -6.38
N VAL A 194 -13.93 -12.02 -6.27
CA VAL A 194 -14.95 -10.99 -6.02
C VAL A 194 -15.83 -10.76 -7.24
N ILE A 195 -15.23 -10.77 -8.43
CA ILE A 195 -15.97 -10.64 -9.70
C ILE A 195 -16.86 -11.86 -9.90
N GLU A 196 -16.35 -13.08 -9.67
CA GLU A 196 -17.13 -14.31 -9.80
C GLU A 196 -18.32 -14.35 -8.85
N GLU A 197 -18.13 -13.97 -7.59
CA GLU A 197 -19.23 -13.88 -6.61
C GLU A 197 -20.29 -12.86 -7.03
N TYR A 198 -19.88 -11.65 -7.42
CA TYR A 198 -20.81 -10.61 -7.86
C TYR A 198 -21.61 -11.04 -9.09
N MET A 199 -20.93 -11.60 -10.10
CA MET A 199 -21.56 -12.12 -11.30
C MET A 199 -22.54 -13.26 -10.98
N GLY A 200 -22.15 -14.19 -10.11
CA GLY A 200 -23.02 -15.27 -9.64
C GLY A 200 -24.29 -14.76 -8.97
N ASN A 201 -24.15 -13.78 -8.06
CA ASN A 201 -25.29 -13.17 -7.38
C ASN A 201 -26.22 -12.43 -8.35
N LYS A 202 -25.66 -11.68 -9.32
CA LYS A 202 -26.48 -10.97 -10.31
C LYS A 202 -27.20 -11.89 -11.29
N LEU A 203 -26.55 -12.96 -11.73
CA LEU A 203 -27.19 -13.99 -12.55
C LEU A 203 -28.33 -14.67 -11.80
N PHE A 204 -28.16 -14.95 -10.50
CA PHE A 204 -29.22 -15.49 -9.66
C PHE A 204 -30.41 -14.54 -9.50
N GLU A 205 -30.17 -13.23 -9.29
CA GLU A 205 -31.24 -12.24 -9.22
C GLU A 205 -32.04 -12.16 -10.53
N ILE A 206 -31.34 -12.19 -11.68
CA ILE A 206 -31.97 -12.17 -13.00
C ILE A 206 -32.78 -13.44 -13.23
N ASP A 207 -32.23 -14.62 -12.92
CA ASP A 207 -32.93 -15.90 -13.07
C ASP A 207 -34.20 -15.97 -12.23
N LYS A 208 -34.15 -15.46 -10.99
CA LYS A 208 -35.31 -15.37 -10.12
C LYS A 208 -36.37 -14.42 -10.67
N ALA A 209 -35.97 -13.25 -11.16
CA ALA A 209 -36.89 -12.29 -11.76
C ALA A 209 -37.56 -12.87 -13.03
N MET A 210 -36.78 -13.55 -13.87
CA MET A 210 -37.26 -14.19 -15.09
C MET A 210 -38.23 -15.34 -14.78
N SER A 211 -37.92 -16.17 -13.78
CA SER A 211 -38.80 -17.24 -13.30
C SER A 211 -40.15 -16.69 -12.82
N HIS A 212 -40.12 -15.60 -12.04
CA HIS A 212 -41.33 -14.93 -11.59
C HIS A 212 -42.15 -14.34 -12.74
N ASP A 213 -41.51 -13.76 -13.76
CA ASP A 213 -42.21 -13.24 -14.94
C ASP A 213 -42.83 -14.36 -15.78
N ILE A 214 -42.18 -15.53 -15.87
CA ILE A 214 -42.74 -16.73 -16.51
C ILE A 214 -43.98 -17.21 -15.75
N GLU A 215 -43.91 -17.33 -14.42
CA GLU A 215 -45.05 -17.71 -13.58
C GLU A 215 -46.22 -16.76 -13.78
N ARG A 216 -45.97 -15.45 -13.75
CA ARG A 216 -47.01 -14.43 -14.00
C ARG A 216 -47.64 -14.60 -15.39
N ALA A 217 -46.83 -14.83 -16.43
CA ALA A 217 -47.35 -15.03 -17.78
C ALA A 217 -48.18 -16.32 -17.90
N LEU A 218 -47.80 -17.39 -17.21
CA LEU A 218 -48.56 -18.64 -17.16
C LEU A 218 -49.91 -18.44 -16.46
N ASP A 219 -49.94 -17.73 -15.33
CA ASP A 219 -51.17 -17.42 -14.59
C ASP A 219 -52.15 -16.60 -15.45
N GLU A 220 -51.64 -15.62 -16.21
CA GLU A 220 -52.45 -14.83 -17.15
C GLU A 220 -53.06 -15.70 -18.27
N VAL A 221 -52.30 -16.65 -18.81
CA VAL A 221 -52.79 -17.60 -19.82
C VAL A 221 -53.86 -18.53 -19.25
N VAL A 222 -53.64 -19.10 -18.06
CA VAL A 222 -54.60 -19.97 -17.37
C VAL A 222 -55.90 -19.21 -17.06
N ALA A 223 -55.81 -17.98 -16.56
CA ALA A 223 -56.97 -17.12 -16.31
C ALA A 223 -57.73 -16.77 -17.60
N GLY A 224 -57.02 -16.60 -18.72
CA GLY A 224 -57.61 -16.37 -20.04
C GLY A 224 -58.34 -17.59 -20.62
N ILE A 225 -57.84 -18.81 -20.38
CA ILE A 225 -58.48 -20.05 -20.82
C ILE A 225 -59.74 -20.34 -20.00
N GLY A 226 -59.71 -20.15 -18.67
CA GLY A 226 -60.87 -20.37 -17.79
C GLY A 226 -62.06 -19.45 -18.08
N LYS A 227 -61.83 -18.26 -18.66
CA LYS A 227 -62.89 -17.36 -19.11
C LYS A 227 -63.54 -17.78 -20.44
N LYS A 228 -62.88 -18.61 -21.26
CA LYS A 228 -63.42 -19.10 -22.54
C LYS A 228 -64.21 -20.41 -22.42
N SER A 229 -64.08 -21.15 -21.33
CA SER A 229 -64.81 -22.41 -21.09
C SER A 229 -66.16 -22.24 -20.38
N LEU A 230 -66.55 -21.01 -20.05
CA LEU A 230 -67.81 -20.65 -19.38
C LEU A 230 -68.75 -19.80 -20.27
N GLY A 231 -68.45 -19.70 -21.57
CA GLY A 231 -69.26 -19.03 -22.58
C GLY A 231 -69.94 -20.00 -23.53
#